data_AF-A0AAD5DJ69-F1
#
_entry.id   AF-A0AAD5DJ69-F1
#
_cell.length_a   1.000
_cell.length_b   1.000
_cell.length_c   1.000
_cell.angle_alpha   90.00
_cell.angle_beta   90.00
_cell.angle_gamma   90.00
#
_symmetry.space_group_name_H-M   'P 1'
#
loop_
_entity.id
_entity.type
_entity.pdbx_description
1 polymer ?
#
loop_
_entity_poly.entity_id
_entity_poly.type
_entity_poly.pdbx_seq_one_letter_code
_entity_poly.pdbx_strand_id
1 'polypeptide(L)'
;MASIKQRLQPLLREAAAGQGCPPFCCSAALQRTTAELEVAGLGRLKAPLEESLLEQLQGLGEPLGAHCWRLNGSKVVILNKRWQDKVDSALGAVQVLLDLRRAGLAVQGPPSLLLHEAGHASQLCEGQLPPDVVGCLAIMLPSSYQEGQLEVSAAECTEWIDLGAKGRNAKSCCWAFFRAGACRGLHSSAAGCAHTLHPATEHRLCLLYHVVATRQQPEPLLRPEPEEAVVEVAREWVGAEGAPPLLCYVLEGGLQETPQKPGSESSYKYRQALLDGLHGATAGYTAKTLQRGLDGLRPEDRRAAQLVLDACGRGAELDVCLAAVKRTVRIRFTEHDEDVSQSDSDSEFYGPDAEDMVIDK
;
A
#
# COMPACT_ATOMS: atom_id res chain seq x y z
N MET A 1 6.70 13.47 -27.05
CA MET A 1 6.53 12.39 -26.06
C MET A 1 7.66 12.48 -25.05
N ALA A 2 7.37 12.32 -23.75
CA ALA A 2 8.43 12.24 -22.73
C ALA A 2 9.31 11.01 -22.99
N SER A 3 10.62 11.10 -22.72
CA SER A 3 11.52 9.95 -22.94
C SER A 3 11.22 8.83 -21.94
N ILE A 4 11.48 7.58 -22.31
CA ILE A 4 11.28 6.40 -21.43
C ILE A 4 11.98 6.59 -20.09
N LYS A 5 13.19 7.18 -20.10
CA LYS A 5 13.93 7.55 -18.89
C LYS A 5 13.14 8.52 -17.99
N GLN A 6 12.48 9.53 -18.57
CA GLN A 6 11.64 10.47 -17.82
C GLN A 6 10.37 9.82 -17.25
N ARG A 7 9.89 8.73 -17.85
CA ARG A 7 8.75 7.94 -17.36
C ARG A 7 9.16 6.95 -16.25
N LEU A 8 10.31 6.29 -16.37
CA LEU A 8 10.81 5.29 -15.41
C LEU A 8 11.39 5.89 -14.12
N GLN A 9 12.11 7.01 -14.22
CA GLN A 9 12.81 7.60 -13.08
C GLN A 9 11.90 7.93 -11.88
N PRO A 10 10.68 8.50 -12.04
CA PRO A 10 9.78 8.70 -10.90
C PRO A 10 9.26 7.38 -10.34
N LEU A 11 8.89 6.40 -11.20
CA LEU A 11 8.37 5.09 -10.78
C LEU A 11 9.38 4.34 -9.91
N LEU A 12 10.66 4.32 -10.33
CA LEU A 12 11.73 3.68 -9.58
C LEU A 12 12.07 4.40 -8.28
N ARG A 13 11.96 5.74 -8.23
CA ARG A 13 12.14 6.50 -6.99
C ARG A 13 11.02 6.23 -5.99
N GLU A 14 9.80 6.07 -6.45
CA GLU A 14 8.64 5.74 -5.62
C GLU A 14 8.74 4.29 -5.10
N ALA A 15 9.14 3.35 -5.96
CA ALA A 15 9.46 1.97 -5.58
C ALA A 15 10.54 1.92 -4.47
N ALA A 16 11.65 2.62 -4.71
CA ALA A 16 12.80 2.63 -3.81
C ALA A 16 12.52 3.39 -2.50
N ALA A 17 11.61 4.35 -2.52
CA ALA A 17 11.20 5.07 -1.32
C ALA A 17 10.34 4.23 -0.38
N GLY A 18 9.90 3.03 -0.79
CA GLY A 18 8.97 2.21 -0.03
C GLY A 18 7.71 2.98 0.33
N GLN A 19 7.29 3.91 -0.54
CA GLN A 19 6.07 4.66 -0.31
C GLN A 19 4.91 3.67 -0.27
N GLY A 20 4.24 3.59 0.88
CA GLY A 20 3.11 2.70 1.10
C GLY A 20 2.08 2.82 -0.02
N CYS A 21 1.28 1.76 -0.19
CA CYS A 21 0.26 1.69 -1.23
C CYS A 21 -0.51 3.01 -1.37
N PRO A 22 -0.68 3.52 -2.60
CA PRO A 22 -1.40 4.77 -2.80
C PRO A 22 -2.77 4.67 -2.13
N PRO A 23 -3.29 5.77 -1.56
CA PRO A 23 -4.55 5.73 -0.85
C PRO A 23 -5.65 5.20 -1.78
N PHE A 24 -6.24 4.07 -1.41
CA PHE A 24 -7.26 3.37 -2.20
C PHE A 24 -8.65 3.48 -1.57
N CYS A 25 -8.70 3.98 -0.34
CA CYS A 25 -9.92 4.33 0.36
C CYS A 25 -9.71 5.59 1.21
N CYS A 26 -10.81 6.26 1.52
CA CYS A 26 -10.81 7.37 2.48
C CYS A 26 -12.17 7.48 3.16
N SER A 27 -12.23 8.19 4.28
CA SER A 27 -13.49 8.42 4.99
C SER A 27 -13.48 9.76 5.71
N ALA A 28 -14.67 10.29 5.97
CA ALA A 28 -14.86 11.42 6.87
C ALA A 28 -16.27 11.46 7.45
N ALA A 29 -16.47 12.32 8.45
CA ALA A 29 -17.81 12.65 8.90
C ALA A 29 -18.55 13.46 7.81
N LEU A 30 -19.83 13.16 7.60
CA LEU A 30 -20.69 14.01 6.79
C LEU A 30 -21.08 15.22 7.65
N GLN A 31 -21.07 16.43 7.08
CA GLN A 31 -21.53 17.62 7.78
C GLN A 31 -22.95 17.39 8.34
N ARG A 32 -23.23 17.90 9.56
CA ARG A 32 -24.52 17.71 10.27
C ARG A 32 -25.71 17.78 9.31
N THR A 33 -26.34 16.63 9.08
CA THR A 33 -27.48 16.47 8.19
C THR A 33 -28.38 15.37 8.73
N THR A 34 -29.69 15.54 8.58
CA THR A 34 -30.67 14.48 8.85
C THR A 34 -30.88 13.71 7.55
N ALA A 35 -30.60 12.41 7.59
CA ALA A 35 -30.97 11.49 6.52
C ALA A 35 -32.44 11.09 6.75
N GLU A 36 -33.36 11.87 6.20
CA GLU A 36 -34.77 11.50 6.17
C GLU A 36 -35.01 10.67 4.91
N LEU A 37 -35.42 9.41 5.10
CA LEU A 37 -35.65 8.45 4.04
C LEU A 37 -37.11 8.03 4.00
N GLU A 38 -37.62 7.78 2.81
CA GLU A 38 -38.89 7.13 2.57
C GLU A 38 -38.65 5.89 1.70
N VAL A 39 -39.17 4.75 2.14
CA VAL A 39 -39.03 3.47 1.45
C VAL A 39 -40.40 3.03 0.94
N ALA A 40 -40.49 2.75 -0.35
CA ALA A 40 -41.71 2.29 -0.98
C ALA A 40 -42.21 1.00 -0.29
N GLY A 41 -43.46 1.03 0.18
CA GLY A 41 -44.09 -0.08 0.92
C GLY A 41 -43.95 0.01 2.44
N LEU A 42 -43.01 0.80 2.96
CA LEU A 42 -42.78 0.96 4.40
C LEU A 42 -43.07 2.37 4.91
N GLY A 43 -42.95 3.38 4.05
CA GLY A 43 -43.11 4.79 4.40
C GLY A 43 -41.82 5.40 4.92
N ARG A 44 -41.95 6.40 5.81
CA ARG A 44 -40.79 7.16 6.31
C ARG A 44 -40.00 6.35 7.33
N LEU A 45 -38.71 6.21 7.07
CA LEU A 45 -37.75 5.64 8.01
C LEU A 45 -37.16 6.73 8.89
N LYS A 46 -37.14 6.45 10.20
CA LYS A 46 -36.37 7.22 11.16
C LYS A 46 -35.06 6.50 11.45
N ALA A 47 -34.01 7.29 11.68
CA ALA A 47 -32.71 6.83 12.13
C ALA A 47 -32.47 7.37 13.56
N PRO A 48 -32.01 6.54 14.53
CA PRO A 48 -31.71 5.10 14.42
C PRO A 48 -32.93 4.25 14.06
N LEU A 49 -32.69 3.11 13.42
CA LEU A 49 -33.73 2.22 12.92
C LEU A 49 -34.43 1.50 14.09
N GLU A 50 -35.77 1.48 14.07
CA GLU A 50 -36.56 0.73 15.05
C GLU A 50 -36.57 -0.77 14.71
N GLU A 51 -36.44 -1.62 15.74
CA GLU A 51 -36.35 -3.08 15.59
C GLU A 51 -37.58 -3.69 14.88
N SER A 52 -38.76 -3.10 15.09
CA SER A 52 -40.03 -3.49 14.46
C SER A 52 -40.05 -3.34 12.93
N LEU A 53 -39.13 -2.56 12.37
CA LEU A 53 -39.00 -2.31 10.94
C LEU A 53 -38.00 -3.25 10.25
N LEU A 54 -37.22 -4.03 11.01
CA LEU A 54 -36.17 -4.89 10.48
C LEU A 54 -36.73 -5.99 9.58
N GLU A 55 -37.66 -6.80 10.09
CA GLU A 55 -38.27 -7.91 9.31
C GLU A 55 -38.95 -7.39 8.04
N GLN A 56 -39.57 -6.20 8.12
CA GLN A 56 -40.23 -5.58 6.98
C GLN A 56 -39.21 -5.12 5.92
N LEU A 57 -38.09 -4.52 6.35
CA LEU A 57 -37.01 -4.15 5.43
C LEU A 57 -36.35 -5.38 4.80
N GLN A 58 -36.12 -6.43 5.58
CA GLN A 58 -35.59 -7.71 5.08
C GLN A 58 -36.53 -8.31 4.04
N GLY A 59 -37.85 -8.29 4.27
CA GLY A 59 -38.85 -8.79 3.33
C GLY A 59 -38.99 -7.97 2.04
N LEU A 60 -38.58 -6.69 2.05
CA LEU A 60 -38.59 -5.81 0.87
C LEU A 60 -37.28 -5.83 0.07
N GLY A 61 -36.18 -6.22 0.73
CA GLY A 61 -34.83 -6.28 0.19
C GLY A 61 -34.48 -7.64 -0.43
N GLU A 62 -33.48 -7.64 -1.29
CA GLU A 62 -32.85 -8.85 -1.81
C GLU A 62 -31.65 -9.21 -0.92
N PRO A 63 -31.45 -10.48 -0.54
CA PRO A 63 -30.27 -10.86 0.21
C PRO A 63 -29.00 -10.66 -0.64
N LEU A 64 -27.99 -10.00 -0.07
CA LEU A 64 -26.65 -9.76 -0.62
C LEU A 64 -25.62 -10.58 0.17
N GLY A 65 -26.00 -11.77 0.60
CA GLY A 65 -25.29 -12.60 1.58
C GLY A 65 -26.19 -13.05 2.73
N ALA A 66 -25.62 -13.76 3.70
CA ALA A 66 -26.39 -14.34 4.81
C ALA A 66 -26.95 -13.28 5.79
N HIS A 67 -26.27 -12.14 5.92
CA HIS A 67 -26.49 -11.14 6.97
C HIS A 67 -26.59 -9.70 6.42
N CYS A 68 -26.91 -9.56 5.13
CA CYS A 68 -27.00 -8.28 4.45
C CYS A 68 -28.16 -8.32 3.45
N TRP A 69 -29.01 -7.29 3.48
CA TRP A 69 -30.12 -7.12 2.56
C TRP A 69 -29.97 -5.81 1.80
N ARG A 70 -30.16 -5.86 0.49
CA ARG A 70 -30.09 -4.73 -0.42
C ARG A 70 -31.48 -4.38 -0.92
N LEU A 71 -31.91 -3.15 -0.66
CA LEU A 71 -33.07 -2.55 -1.29
C LEU A 71 -32.63 -1.76 -2.52
N ASN A 72 -33.32 -2.01 -3.65
CA ASN A 72 -33.09 -1.29 -4.89
C ASN A 72 -33.34 0.21 -4.72
N GLY A 73 -32.45 1.05 -5.26
CA GLY A 73 -32.54 2.50 -5.13
C GLY A 73 -33.80 3.14 -5.69
N SER A 74 -34.48 2.50 -6.64
CA SER A 74 -35.80 2.97 -7.11
C SER A 74 -36.90 2.94 -6.05
N LYS A 75 -36.73 2.15 -4.99
CA LYS A 75 -37.65 2.07 -3.84
C LYS A 75 -37.29 3.06 -2.72
N VAL A 76 -36.18 3.79 -2.85
CA VAL A 76 -35.64 4.64 -1.78
C VAL A 76 -35.70 6.10 -2.22
N VAL A 77 -36.40 6.93 -1.45
CA VAL A 77 -36.49 8.37 -1.68
C VAL A 77 -35.84 9.10 -0.52
N ILE A 78 -34.89 9.98 -0.82
CA ILE A 78 -34.25 10.84 0.17
C ILE A 78 -35.01 12.16 0.23
N LEU A 79 -35.64 12.45 1.37
CA LEU A 79 -36.53 13.60 1.53
C LEU A 79 -35.76 14.91 1.73
N ASN A 80 -34.51 14.83 2.17
CA ASN A 80 -33.67 15.99 2.39
C ASN A 80 -33.20 16.59 1.05
N LYS A 81 -33.75 17.77 0.70
CA LYS A 81 -33.44 18.48 -0.56
C LYS A 81 -31.97 18.89 -0.71
N ARG A 82 -31.22 18.98 0.38
CA ARG A 82 -29.77 19.31 0.37
C ARG A 82 -28.89 18.08 0.37
N TRP A 83 -29.48 16.88 0.24
CA TRP A 83 -28.72 15.65 0.29
C TRP A 83 -27.68 15.55 -0.82
N GLN A 84 -28.06 15.95 -2.04
CA GLN A 84 -27.13 15.94 -3.17
C GLN A 84 -25.90 16.83 -2.91
N ASP A 85 -26.08 18.03 -2.35
CA ASP A 85 -24.95 18.90 -1.96
C ASP A 85 -23.97 18.20 -1.00
N LYS A 86 -24.47 17.32 -0.14
CA LYS A 86 -23.64 16.54 0.81
C LYS A 86 -22.91 15.42 0.11
N VAL A 87 -23.55 14.73 -0.83
CA VAL A 87 -22.93 13.72 -1.68
C VAL A 87 -21.83 14.37 -2.53
N ASP A 88 -22.11 15.49 -3.17
CA ASP A 88 -21.16 16.23 -4.01
C ASP A 88 -19.98 16.75 -3.18
N SER A 89 -20.23 17.24 -1.96
CA SER A 89 -19.17 17.63 -1.02
C SER A 89 -18.30 16.44 -0.60
N ALA A 90 -18.87 15.25 -0.41
CA ALA A 90 -18.11 14.04 -0.11
C ALA A 90 -17.26 13.62 -1.31
N LEU A 91 -17.82 13.63 -2.53
CA LEU A 91 -17.07 13.37 -3.76
C LEU A 91 -15.92 14.37 -3.98
N GLY A 92 -16.13 15.66 -3.69
CA GLY A 92 -15.07 16.66 -3.72
C GLY A 92 -13.94 16.37 -2.71
N ALA A 93 -14.29 15.88 -1.51
CA ALA A 93 -13.29 15.45 -0.54
C ALA A 93 -12.52 14.20 -1.01
N VAL A 94 -13.21 13.21 -1.59
CA VAL A 94 -12.59 12.02 -2.22
C VAL A 94 -11.58 12.43 -3.29
N GLN A 95 -11.93 13.40 -4.15
CA GLN A 95 -11.03 13.89 -5.18
C GLN A 95 -9.74 14.49 -4.62
N VAL A 96 -9.82 15.17 -3.47
CA VAL A 96 -8.65 15.77 -2.84
C VAL A 96 -7.81 14.73 -2.12
N LEU A 97 -8.45 13.84 -1.35
CA LEU A 97 -7.79 12.84 -0.50
C LEU A 97 -7.12 11.72 -1.30
N LEU A 98 -7.72 11.32 -2.42
CA LEU A 98 -7.18 10.27 -3.30
C LEU A 98 -6.46 10.84 -4.54
N ASP A 99 -6.22 12.15 -4.56
CA ASP A 99 -5.60 12.90 -5.66
C ASP A 99 -6.27 12.68 -7.04
N LEU A 100 -7.59 12.49 -7.07
CA LEU A 100 -8.40 12.31 -8.28
C LEU A 100 -8.88 13.65 -8.87
N ARG A 101 -8.17 14.76 -8.62
CA ARG A 101 -8.60 16.14 -8.92
C ARG A 101 -8.98 16.39 -10.39
N ARG A 102 -8.43 15.57 -11.30
CA ARG A 102 -8.64 15.71 -12.75
C ARG A 102 -9.74 14.83 -13.31
N ALA A 103 -10.15 13.79 -12.59
CA ALA A 103 -11.13 12.81 -13.08
C ALA A 103 -12.55 13.38 -13.13
N GLY A 104 -12.92 14.25 -12.18
CA GLY A 104 -14.31 14.67 -12.00
C GLY A 104 -15.18 13.49 -11.56
N LEU A 105 -15.73 13.48 -10.35
CA LEU A 105 -16.50 12.34 -9.85
C LEU A 105 -17.98 12.69 -9.82
N ALA A 106 -18.83 11.73 -10.18
CA ALA A 106 -20.28 11.82 -10.03
C ALA A 106 -20.84 10.48 -9.57
N VAL A 107 -22.00 10.51 -8.93
CA VAL A 107 -22.76 9.29 -8.63
C VAL A 107 -23.55 8.83 -9.86
N GLN A 108 -23.64 7.51 -10.06
CA GLN A 108 -24.42 6.90 -11.13
C GLN A 108 -25.73 6.34 -10.57
N GLY A 109 -26.84 7.00 -10.90
CA GLY A 109 -28.18 6.56 -10.52
C GLY A 109 -28.52 6.75 -9.04
N PRO A 110 -29.68 6.23 -8.59
CA PRO A 110 -30.11 6.30 -7.20
C PRO A 110 -29.30 5.34 -6.30
N PRO A 111 -29.08 5.68 -5.03
CA PRO A 111 -28.36 4.82 -4.09
C PRO A 111 -29.12 3.55 -3.75
N SER A 112 -28.41 2.45 -3.55
CA SER A 112 -28.99 1.28 -2.89
C SER A 112 -28.99 1.47 -1.38
N LEU A 113 -30.04 1.01 -0.69
CA LEU A 113 -30.08 0.97 0.77
C LEU A 113 -29.71 -0.43 1.23
N LEU A 114 -28.65 -0.54 2.02
CA LEU A 114 -28.18 -1.78 2.62
C LEU A 114 -28.59 -1.83 4.09
N LEU A 115 -29.12 -2.98 4.51
CA LEU A 115 -29.36 -3.33 5.90
C LEU A 115 -28.35 -4.41 6.30
N HIS A 116 -27.47 -4.09 7.24
CA HIS A 116 -26.51 -5.02 7.81
C HIS A 116 -27.01 -5.53 9.17
N GLU A 117 -26.94 -6.83 9.36
CA GLU A 117 -27.33 -7.48 10.61
C GLU A 117 -26.38 -7.13 11.77
N ALA A 118 -26.93 -6.98 12.98
CA ALA A 118 -26.12 -6.84 14.19
C ALA A 118 -25.33 -8.13 14.47
N GLY A 119 -24.13 -8.02 15.03
CA GLY A 119 -23.30 -9.17 15.42
C GLY A 119 -22.63 -9.94 14.28
N HIS A 120 -22.87 -9.56 13.02
CA HIS A 120 -22.36 -10.28 11.86
C HIS A 120 -21.47 -9.42 10.95
N ALA A 121 -20.44 -10.07 10.39
CA ALA A 121 -19.65 -9.49 9.32
C ALA A 121 -20.41 -9.54 8.00
N SER A 122 -20.24 -8.55 7.13
CA SER A 122 -20.92 -8.49 5.83
C SER A 122 -20.11 -7.68 4.81
N GLN A 123 -20.41 -7.86 3.53
CA GLN A 123 -19.80 -7.07 2.46
C GLN A 123 -20.71 -5.87 2.10
N LEU A 124 -20.10 -4.74 1.73
CA LEU A 124 -20.81 -3.55 1.24
C LEU A 124 -21.23 -3.67 -0.22
N CYS A 125 -20.55 -4.51 -1.00
CA CYS A 125 -20.83 -4.70 -2.41
C CYS A 125 -20.41 -6.13 -2.80
N GLU A 126 -21.30 -6.86 -3.47
CA GLU A 126 -20.99 -8.16 -4.06
C GLU A 126 -21.02 -8.04 -5.58
N GLY A 127 -20.09 -8.72 -6.24
CA GLY A 127 -20.12 -8.94 -7.69
C GLY A 127 -19.32 -7.92 -8.52
N GLN A 128 -19.49 -8.05 -9.84
CA GLN A 128 -18.86 -7.16 -10.81
C GLN A 128 -19.60 -5.83 -10.85
N LEU A 129 -18.88 -4.75 -10.57
CA LEU A 129 -19.38 -3.40 -10.77
C LEU A 129 -19.49 -3.09 -12.28
N PRO A 130 -20.39 -2.16 -12.67
CA PRO A 130 -20.43 -1.67 -14.04
C PRO A 130 -19.05 -1.16 -14.50
N PRO A 131 -18.70 -1.30 -15.78
CA PRO A 131 -17.34 -1.05 -16.27
C PRO A 131 -16.90 0.41 -16.19
N ASP A 132 -17.82 1.34 -15.98
CA ASP A 132 -17.61 2.77 -15.84
C ASP A 132 -17.48 3.24 -14.38
N VAL A 133 -17.70 2.34 -13.42
CA VAL A 133 -17.66 2.65 -11.99
C VAL A 133 -16.24 2.59 -11.46
N VAL A 134 -15.76 3.73 -10.96
CA VAL A 134 -14.42 3.88 -10.38
C VAL A 134 -14.35 3.49 -8.91
N GLY A 135 -15.50 3.48 -8.22
CA GLY A 135 -15.59 3.17 -6.80
C GLY A 135 -16.99 3.26 -6.24
N CYS A 136 -17.08 2.96 -4.96
CA CYS A 136 -18.31 3.04 -4.20
C CYS A 136 -18.16 4.09 -3.10
N LEU A 137 -19.17 4.96 -2.98
CA LEU A 137 -19.34 5.86 -1.83
C LEU A 137 -20.41 5.25 -0.92
N ALA A 138 -20.00 4.75 0.23
CA ALA A 138 -20.86 4.25 1.28
C ALA A 138 -21.13 5.36 2.30
N ILE A 139 -22.38 5.73 2.51
CA ILE A 139 -22.80 6.69 3.54
C ILE A 139 -23.55 5.93 4.63
N MET A 140 -22.94 5.82 5.80
CA MET A 140 -23.55 5.20 6.97
C MET A 140 -24.58 6.16 7.57
N LEU A 141 -25.80 5.67 7.75
CA LEU A 141 -26.87 6.43 8.38
C LEU A 141 -26.72 6.44 9.91
N PRO A 142 -27.34 7.40 10.61
CA PRO A 142 -27.21 7.49 12.05
C PRO A 142 -27.69 6.22 12.76
N SER A 143 -26.87 5.69 13.65
CA SER A 143 -27.16 4.49 14.45
C SER A 143 -26.30 4.49 15.73
N SER A 144 -26.73 3.76 16.76
CA SER A 144 -26.07 3.74 18.08
C SER A 144 -25.10 2.57 18.25
N TYR A 145 -24.76 1.87 17.17
CA TYR A 145 -23.84 0.74 17.21
C TYR A 145 -22.46 1.10 17.80
N GLN A 146 -21.81 0.11 18.39
CA GLN A 146 -20.38 0.12 18.69
C GLN A 146 -19.69 -0.89 17.77
N GLU A 147 -18.38 -0.72 17.62
CA GLU A 147 -17.54 -1.56 16.74
C GLU A 147 -17.96 -1.41 15.27
N GLY A 148 -17.70 -2.43 14.45
CA GLY A 148 -18.13 -2.44 13.06
C GLY A 148 -17.25 -1.64 12.11
N GLN A 149 -15.94 -1.72 12.31
CA GLN A 149 -14.96 -1.13 11.41
C GLN A 149 -15.15 -1.65 9.99
N LEU A 150 -14.88 -0.80 9.01
CA LEU A 150 -14.79 -1.21 7.62
C LEU A 150 -13.33 -1.51 7.31
N GLU A 151 -13.04 -2.78 7.04
CA GLU A 151 -11.78 -3.23 6.49
C GLU A 151 -11.85 -3.11 4.97
N VAL A 152 -10.90 -2.40 4.37
CA VAL A 152 -10.73 -2.33 2.92
C VAL A 152 -9.34 -2.87 2.60
N SER A 153 -9.26 -3.88 1.75
CA SER A 153 -8.01 -4.52 1.34
C SER A 153 -7.84 -4.41 -0.16
N ALA A 154 -6.69 -3.92 -0.61
CA ALA A 154 -6.32 -3.83 -2.02
C ALA A 154 -4.86 -4.26 -2.18
N ALA A 155 -4.60 -5.23 -3.07
CA ALA A 155 -3.30 -5.91 -3.17
C ALA A 155 -2.84 -6.43 -1.78
N GLU A 156 -1.64 -6.08 -1.33
CA GLU A 156 -1.09 -6.48 -0.02
C GLU A 156 -1.37 -5.45 1.10
N CYS A 157 -2.20 -4.44 0.83
CA CYS A 157 -2.48 -3.37 1.77
C CYS A 157 -3.90 -3.46 2.33
N THR A 158 -4.03 -3.33 3.64
CA THR A 158 -5.29 -3.30 4.36
C THR A 158 -5.40 -2.02 5.18
N GLU A 159 -6.49 -1.30 4.97
CA GLU A 159 -6.85 -0.08 5.69
C GLU A 159 -8.10 -0.33 6.55
N TRP A 160 -8.07 0.19 7.78
CA TRP A 160 -9.16 0.04 8.74
C TRP A 160 -9.83 1.39 8.97
N ILE A 161 -11.10 1.48 8.57
CA ILE A 161 -11.91 2.68 8.73
C ILE A 161 -12.84 2.50 9.93
N ASP A 162 -12.60 3.28 10.99
CA ASP A 162 -13.48 3.32 12.15
C ASP A 162 -14.75 4.14 11.86
N LEU A 163 -15.81 3.45 11.43
CA LEU A 163 -17.13 4.02 11.21
C LEU A 163 -17.92 4.23 12.52
N GLY A 164 -17.44 3.70 13.65
CA GLY A 164 -18.10 3.72 14.96
C GLY A 164 -17.47 4.70 15.96
N ALA A 165 -16.51 5.53 15.54
CA ALA A 165 -15.72 6.40 16.40
C ALA A 165 -16.59 7.10 17.48
N LYS A 166 -16.33 6.71 18.74
CA LYS A 166 -17.18 6.88 19.94
C LYS A 166 -18.08 8.12 19.91
N GLY A 167 -19.36 7.91 19.64
CA GLY A 167 -20.44 8.87 19.85
C GLY A 167 -20.79 9.79 18.68
N ARG A 168 -20.15 9.65 17.51
CA ARG A 168 -20.51 10.42 16.30
C ARG A 168 -21.70 9.83 15.54
N ASN A 169 -21.82 8.52 15.54
CA ASN A 169 -22.76 7.76 14.71
C ASN A 169 -24.23 7.92 15.12
N ALA A 170 -24.57 8.13 16.41
CA ALA A 170 -25.99 8.23 16.81
C ALA A 170 -26.73 9.45 16.23
N LYS A 171 -26.01 10.50 15.81
CA LYS A 171 -26.61 11.78 15.36
C LYS A 171 -26.02 12.32 14.05
N SER A 172 -25.02 11.67 13.49
CA SER A 172 -24.40 12.13 12.26
C SER A 172 -24.09 10.96 11.33
N CYS A 173 -24.17 11.23 10.04
CA CYS A 173 -23.74 10.28 9.03
C CYS A 173 -22.20 10.37 8.91
N CYS A 174 -21.56 9.26 8.58
CA CYS A 174 -20.19 9.26 8.05
C CYS A 174 -20.20 8.66 6.65
N TRP A 175 -19.16 8.94 5.88
CA TRP A 175 -19.01 8.37 4.57
C TRP A 175 -17.63 7.72 4.44
N ALA A 176 -17.57 6.66 3.66
CA ALA A 176 -16.35 6.00 3.22
C ALA A 176 -16.42 5.84 1.71
N PHE A 177 -15.31 6.10 1.04
CA PHE A 177 -15.11 5.79 -0.35
C PHE A 177 -14.03 4.73 -0.47
N PHE A 178 -14.26 3.74 -1.32
CA PHE A 178 -13.27 2.74 -1.69
C PHE A 178 -13.39 2.46 -3.18
N ARG A 179 -12.24 2.21 -3.81
CA ARG A 179 -12.19 1.98 -5.25
C ARG A 179 -12.87 0.66 -5.63
N ALA A 180 -13.45 0.67 -6.83
CA ALA A 180 -14.07 -0.49 -7.44
C ALA A 180 -12.96 -1.41 -7.96
N GLY A 181 -13.11 -2.70 -7.71
CA GLY A 181 -12.20 -3.69 -8.26
C GLY A 181 -12.47 -3.97 -9.73
N ALA A 182 -11.42 -3.82 -10.55
CA ALA A 182 -11.30 -4.21 -11.95
C ALA A 182 -12.11 -3.41 -12.99
N CYS A 183 -11.61 -2.21 -13.32
CA CYS A 183 -11.80 -1.67 -14.66
C CYS A 183 -11.01 -2.51 -15.66
N ARG A 184 -11.71 -3.14 -16.60
CA ARG A 184 -11.10 -3.91 -17.70
C ARG A 184 -10.36 -2.96 -18.64
N GLY A 185 -9.04 -3.12 -18.71
CA GLY A 185 -8.21 -2.55 -19.77
C GLY A 185 -6.75 -2.94 -19.61
N LEU A 186 -6.36 -4.06 -20.25
CA LEU A 186 -4.99 -4.58 -20.39
C LEU A 186 -4.26 -4.90 -19.05
N HIS A 187 -4.12 -6.20 -18.78
CA HIS A 187 -3.33 -6.85 -17.71
C HIS A 187 -4.10 -7.19 -16.42
N SER A 188 -4.12 -8.50 -16.14
CA SER A 188 -5.07 -9.22 -15.29
C SER A 188 -4.62 -9.37 -13.82
N SER A 189 -3.88 -8.41 -13.28
CA SER A 189 -3.32 -8.49 -11.92
C SER A 189 -3.81 -7.40 -10.97
N ALA A 190 -4.60 -6.42 -11.43
CA ALA A 190 -5.23 -5.44 -10.57
C ALA A 190 -6.34 -6.11 -9.74
N ALA A 191 -5.93 -6.77 -8.66
CA ALA A 191 -6.81 -7.32 -7.64
C ALA A 191 -7.74 -6.21 -7.16
N GLY A 192 -9.05 -6.48 -7.23
CA GLY A 192 -10.03 -5.52 -6.77
C GLY A 192 -9.90 -5.21 -5.28
N CYS A 193 -10.43 -4.07 -4.84
CA CYS A 193 -10.57 -3.84 -3.41
C CYS A 193 -11.61 -4.83 -2.85
N ALA A 194 -11.19 -5.64 -1.89
CA ALA A 194 -12.10 -6.36 -1.01
C ALA A 194 -12.52 -5.44 0.13
N HIS A 195 -13.78 -5.53 0.56
CA HIS A 195 -14.29 -4.75 1.68
C HIS A 195 -15.11 -5.64 2.59
N THR A 196 -14.80 -5.59 3.88
CA THR A 196 -15.51 -6.34 4.92
C THR A 196 -15.94 -5.36 6.00
N LEU A 197 -17.23 -5.28 6.21
CA LEU A 197 -17.80 -4.56 7.32
C LEU A 197 -17.89 -5.51 8.51
N HIS A 198 -17.08 -5.26 9.54
CA HIS A 198 -16.99 -6.10 10.73
C HIS A 198 -18.28 -6.08 11.56
N PRO A 199 -18.50 -7.07 12.46
CA PRO A 199 -19.63 -7.09 13.37
C PRO A 199 -19.79 -5.79 14.15
N ALA A 200 -21.05 -5.39 14.36
CA ALA A 200 -21.41 -4.23 15.16
C ALA A 200 -22.51 -4.60 16.16
N THR A 201 -22.63 -3.86 17.25
CA THR A 201 -23.61 -4.20 18.31
C THR A 201 -25.07 -4.00 17.90
N GLU A 202 -25.35 -3.20 16.88
CA GLU A 202 -26.69 -2.93 16.37
C GLU A 202 -26.74 -3.04 14.84
N HIS A 203 -27.96 -3.16 14.30
CA HIS A 203 -28.19 -3.13 12.87
C HIS A 203 -27.77 -1.79 12.27
N ARG A 204 -27.28 -1.83 11.02
CA ARG A 204 -26.77 -0.66 10.32
C ARG A 204 -27.49 -0.47 8.99
N LEU A 205 -27.84 0.78 8.71
CA LEU A 205 -28.28 1.20 7.40
C LEU A 205 -27.15 1.95 6.69
N CYS A 206 -26.90 1.59 5.43
CA CYS A 206 -25.91 2.22 4.58
C CYS A 206 -26.52 2.57 3.24
N LEU A 207 -26.30 3.80 2.77
CA LEU A 207 -26.60 4.19 1.39
C LEU A 207 -25.34 3.97 0.54
N LEU A 208 -25.42 3.07 -0.43
CA LEU A 208 -24.33 2.76 -1.34
C LEU A 208 -24.55 3.46 -2.69
N TYR A 209 -23.63 4.32 -3.09
CA TYR A 209 -23.60 4.95 -4.40
C TYR A 209 -22.47 4.36 -5.23
N HIS A 210 -22.75 4.05 -6.49
CA HIS A 210 -21.71 3.82 -7.48
C HIS A 210 -21.20 5.17 -8.00
N VAL A 211 -19.89 5.31 -8.07
CA VAL A 211 -19.22 6.55 -8.49
C VAL A 211 -18.54 6.31 -9.82
N VAL A 212 -18.75 7.22 -10.76
CA VAL A 212 -18.17 7.20 -12.11
C VAL A 212 -17.27 8.42 -12.32
N ALA A 213 -16.28 8.29 -13.20
CA ALA A 213 -15.51 9.42 -13.68
C ALA A 213 -16.28 10.16 -14.79
N THR A 214 -16.42 11.48 -14.65
CA THR A 214 -17.13 12.35 -15.61
C THR A 214 -16.23 12.88 -16.70
N ARG A 215 -14.91 12.90 -16.48
CA ARG A 215 -13.92 13.27 -17.49
C ARG A 215 -13.14 12.02 -17.85
N GLN A 216 -13.00 11.80 -19.16
CA GLN A 216 -12.08 10.80 -19.70
C GLN A 216 -10.64 11.24 -19.40
N GLN A 217 -10.17 10.93 -18.20
CA GLN A 217 -8.76 10.72 -17.97
C GLN A 217 -8.52 9.21 -18.01
N PRO A 218 -7.34 8.75 -18.44
CA PRO A 218 -6.91 7.41 -18.07
C PRO A 218 -7.05 7.36 -16.55
N GLU A 219 -7.81 6.37 -16.06
CA GLU A 219 -7.94 6.19 -14.62
C GLU A 219 -6.54 6.32 -14.01
N PRO A 220 -6.36 7.06 -12.91
CA PRO A 220 -5.19 6.81 -12.10
C PRO A 220 -5.35 5.38 -11.64
N LEU A 221 -4.80 4.43 -12.39
CA LEU A 221 -4.70 3.04 -11.99
C LEU A 221 -4.21 3.07 -10.53
N LEU A 222 -4.77 2.22 -9.67
CA LEU A 222 -4.02 1.85 -8.47
C LEU A 222 -2.62 1.59 -9.00
N ARG A 223 -1.65 2.44 -8.64
CA ARG A 223 -0.38 2.49 -9.37
C ARG A 223 0.04 1.03 -9.47
N PRO A 224 0.25 0.49 -10.69
CA PRO A 224 0.68 -0.89 -10.79
C PRO A 224 1.86 -1.00 -9.83
N GLU A 225 1.93 -2.11 -9.10
CA GLU A 225 3.07 -2.38 -8.22
C GLU A 225 4.32 -1.93 -8.97
N PRO A 226 5.23 -1.16 -8.36
CA PRO A 226 6.26 -0.48 -9.14
C PRO A 226 7.02 -1.42 -10.09
N GLU A 227 7.08 -2.70 -9.74
CA GLU A 227 7.48 -3.83 -10.56
C GLU A 227 6.65 -4.00 -11.85
N GLU A 228 5.32 -4.10 -11.76
CA GLU A 228 4.40 -4.17 -12.90
C GLU A 228 4.45 -2.90 -13.76
N ALA A 229 4.57 -1.72 -13.13
CA ALA A 229 4.70 -0.46 -13.85
C ALA A 229 5.97 -0.45 -14.70
N VAL A 230 7.06 -1.01 -14.18
CA VAL A 230 8.31 -1.14 -14.95
C VAL A 230 8.20 -2.24 -16.01
N VAL A 231 7.52 -3.35 -15.72
CA VAL A 231 7.25 -4.42 -16.72
C VAL A 231 6.46 -3.88 -17.91
N GLU A 232 5.43 -3.06 -17.68
CA GLU A 232 4.64 -2.44 -18.75
C GLU A 232 5.48 -1.48 -19.59
N VAL A 233 6.26 -0.61 -18.95
CA VAL A 233 7.19 0.26 -19.67
C VAL A 233 8.23 -0.55 -20.45
N ALA A 234 8.70 -1.68 -19.91
CA ALA A 234 9.60 -2.59 -20.61
C ALA A 234 8.93 -3.30 -21.81
N ARG A 235 7.66 -3.67 -21.70
CA ARG A 235 6.88 -4.27 -22.81
C ARG A 235 6.64 -3.29 -23.94
N GLU A 236 6.23 -2.05 -23.63
CA GLU A 236 6.13 -0.97 -24.61
C GLU A 236 7.48 -0.75 -25.32
N TRP A 237 8.57 -0.94 -24.58
CA TRP A 237 9.92 -0.74 -25.09
C TRP A 237 10.36 -1.82 -26.08
N VAL A 238 10.06 -3.09 -25.81
CA VAL A 238 10.36 -4.23 -26.70
C VAL A 238 9.67 -4.07 -28.07
N GLY A 239 8.54 -3.38 -28.12
CA GLY A 239 7.79 -3.14 -29.37
C GLY A 239 8.15 -1.86 -30.14
N ALA A 240 9.00 -0.98 -29.61
CA ALA A 240 9.23 0.34 -30.21
C ALA A 240 10.44 0.36 -31.18
N GLU A 241 10.24 0.83 -32.41
CA GLU A 241 11.34 1.08 -33.36
C GLU A 241 12.29 2.18 -32.84
N GLY A 242 13.60 1.90 -32.82
CA GLY A 242 14.60 2.84 -32.29
C GLY A 242 14.65 2.92 -30.75
N ALA A 243 13.98 2.01 -30.06
CA ALA A 243 14.20 1.70 -28.66
C ALA A 243 15.71 1.57 -28.36
N PRO A 244 16.28 2.32 -27.40
CA PRO A 244 17.62 2.03 -26.94
C PRO A 244 17.66 0.59 -26.40
N PRO A 245 18.72 -0.19 -26.63
CA PRO A 245 18.74 -1.62 -26.30
C PRO A 245 18.72 -1.96 -24.78
N LEU A 246 18.61 -0.98 -23.87
CA LEU A 246 19.17 -1.06 -22.51
C LEU A 246 18.26 -0.59 -21.38
N LEU A 247 17.55 -1.50 -20.70
CA LEU A 247 16.86 -1.24 -19.42
C LEU A 247 17.80 -1.52 -18.24
N CYS A 248 17.90 -0.57 -17.31
CA CYS A 248 18.87 -0.57 -16.21
C CYS A 248 18.18 -0.78 -14.86
N TYR A 249 18.69 -1.71 -14.04
CA TYR A 249 18.32 -1.91 -12.64
C TYR A 249 19.58 -2.05 -11.79
N VAL A 250 19.57 -1.49 -10.57
CA VAL A 250 20.63 -1.67 -9.57
C VAL A 250 19.99 -2.04 -8.25
N LEU A 251 20.56 -3.05 -7.59
CA LEU A 251 20.18 -3.50 -6.27
C LEU A 251 21.29 -3.16 -5.28
N GLU A 252 20.90 -2.70 -4.10
CA GLU A 252 21.79 -2.23 -3.05
C GLU A 252 22.53 -3.42 -2.41
N GLY A 253 23.86 -3.43 -2.48
CA GLY A 253 24.66 -4.50 -1.89
C GLY A 253 25.90 -4.85 -2.69
N GLY A 254 26.74 -3.85 -3.00
CA GLY A 254 28.14 -4.16 -3.26
C GLY A 254 28.67 -4.90 -2.04
N LEU A 255 29.11 -6.15 -2.25
CA LEU A 255 29.86 -6.95 -1.29
C LEU A 255 30.75 -6.04 -0.46
N GLN A 256 30.39 -5.79 0.81
CA GLN A 256 31.45 -5.64 1.78
C GLN A 256 32.09 -7.02 1.84
N GLU A 257 33.19 -7.21 1.11
CA GLU A 257 34.16 -8.17 1.55
C GLU A 257 34.50 -7.73 2.98
N THR A 258 34.05 -8.53 3.95
CA THR A 258 34.62 -8.49 5.30
C THR A 258 36.13 -8.45 5.13
N PRO A 259 36.85 -7.50 5.77
CA PRO A 259 38.29 -7.41 5.59
C PRO A 259 38.89 -8.76 5.94
N GLN A 260 39.32 -9.51 4.92
CA GLN A 260 40.17 -10.66 5.14
C GLN A 260 41.48 -10.12 5.71
N LYS A 261 41.97 -10.85 6.72
CA LYS A 261 43.13 -10.51 7.55
C LYS A 261 44.20 -9.70 6.79
N PRO A 262 44.69 -8.59 7.37
CA PRO A 262 45.81 -7.86 6.78
C PRO A 262 47.00 -8.80 6.64
N GLY A 263 47.43 -9.08 5.40
CA GLY A 263 48.57 -9.95 5.12
C GLY A 263 48.50 -10.81 3.85
N SER A 264 47.37 -10.88 3.13
CA SER A 264 47.33 -11.62 1.87
C SER A 264 47.95 -10.81 0.71
N GLU A 265 48.96 -11.39 0.05
CA GLU A 265 49.67 -10.82 -1.11
C GLU A 265 48.74 -10.41 -2.27
N SER A 266 47.51 -10.91 -2.30
CA SER A 266 46.49 -10.56 -3.30
C SER A 266 45.96 -9.13 -3.17
N SER A 267 45.99 -8.55 -1.96
CA SER A 267 45.51 -7.17 -1.73
C SER A 267 46.46 -6.10 -2.30
N TYR A 268 47.77 -6.38 -2.27
CA TYR A 268 48.79 -5.46 -2.81
C TYR A 268 48.82 -5.43 -4.33
N LYS A 269 48.65 -6.59 -5.00
CA LYS A 269 48.63 -6.65 -6.48
C LYS A 269 47.44 -5.89 -7.08
N TYR A 270 46.31 -5.87 -6.38
CA TYR A 270 45.12 -5.15 -6.85
C TYR A 270 45.26 -3.63 -6.67
N ARG A 271 45.85 -3.16 -5.56
CA ARG A 271 46.16 -1.74 -5.35
C ARG A 271 47.23 -1.21 -6.31
N GLN A 272 48.25 -2.01 -6.60
CA GLN A 272 49.31 -1.63 -7.54
C GLN A 272 48.77 -1.50 -8.98
N ALA A 273 47.89 -2.43 -9.41
CA ALA A 273 47.22 -2.34 -10.71
C ALA A 273 46.29 -1.12 -10.86
N LEU A 274 45.73 -0.63 -9.74
CA LEU A 274 44.89 0.59 -9.69
C LEU A 274 45.72 1.88 -9.71
N LEU A 275 46.96 1.85 -9.22
CA LEU A 275 47.88 2.99 -9.21
C LEU A 275 48.70 3.10 -10.51
N ASP A 276 48.98 1.98 -11.18
CA ASP A 276 49.85 1.93 -12.38
C ASP A 276 49.15 2.29 -13.70
N GLY A 277 47.96 2.92 -13.67
CA GLY A 277 47.43 3.65 -14.83
C GLY A 277 47.10 2.83 -16.08
N LEU A 278 46.72 1.55 -15.93
CA LEU A 278 46.25 0.74 -17.05
C LEU A 278 44.88 1.23 -17.55
N HIS A 279 44.92 1.99 -18.64
CA HIS A 279 43.78 2.16 -19.54
C HIS A 279 43.38 0.78 -20.08
N GLY A 280 42.25 0.23 -19.62
CA GLY A 280 41.59 -0.90 -20.30
C GLY A 280 41.17 -2.11 -19.46
N ALA A 281 41.35 -2.14 -18.13
CA ALA A 281 40.78 -3.21 -17.31
C ALA A 281 39.37 -2.84 -16.83
N THR A 282 38.35 -3.05 -17.66
CA THR A 282 36.98 -3.16 -17.14
C THR A 282 36.96 -4.37 -16.21
N ALA A 283 36.82 -4.16 -14.90
CA ALA A 283 36.57 -5.23 -13.95
C ALA A 283 35.21 -5.86 -14.30
N GLY A 284 35.22 -6.85 -15.20
CA GLY A 284 34.03 -7.51 -15.67
C GLY A 284 33.35 -8.25 -14.53
N TYR A 285 32.05 -8.07 -14.40
CA TYR A 285 31.25 -8.89 -13.49
C TYR A 285 31.34 -10.35 -13.96
N THR A 286 31.89 -11.23 -13.13
CA THR A 286 31.80 -12.68 -13.36
C THR A 286 30.39 -13.16 -12.99
N ALA A 287 29.92 -14.25 -13.60
CA ALA A 287 28.66 -14.91 -13.20
C ALA A 287 28.62 -15.20 -11.69
N LYS A 288 29.77 -15.51 -11.09
CA LYS A 288 29.92 -15.79 -9.66
C LYS A 288 29.76 -14.55 -8.78
N THR A 289 30.29 -13.39 -9.20
CA THR A 289 30.11 -12.13 -8.47
C THR A 289 28.69 -11.59 -8.61
N LEU A 290 28.05 -11.83 -9.76
CA LEU A 290 26.64 -11.53 -9.97
C LEU A 290 25.74 -12.37 -9.05
N GLN A 291 25.93 -13.69 -9.02
CA GLN A 291 25.16 -14.58 -8.15
C GLN A 291 25.29 -14.21 -6.67
N ARG A 292 26.51 -13.89 -6.22
CA ARG A 292 26.72 -13.41 -4.84
C ARG A 292 25.99 -12.09 -4.56
N GLY A 293 25.92 -11.19 -5.53
CA GLY A 293 25.12 -9.98 -5.45
C GLY A 293 23.65 -10.30 -5.25
N LEU A 294 23.08 -11.22 -6.05
CA LEU A 294 21.69 -11.67 -5.95
C LEU A 294 21.38 -12.31 -4.58
N ASP A 295 22.29 -13.13 -4.10
CA ASP A 295 22.14 -13.83 -2.82
C ASP A 295 22.15 -12.86 -1.63
N GLY A 296 22.76 -11.67 -1.79
CA GLY A 296 22.77 -10.60 -0.80
C GLY A 296 21.48 -9.77 -0.71
N LEU A 297 20.55 -9.97 -1.65
CA LEU A 297 19.31 -9.20 -1.74
C LEU A 297 18.22 -9.79 -0.85
N ARG A 298 17.27 -8.91 -0.46
CA ARG A 298 16.00 -9.34 0.12
C ARG A 298 15.25 -10.25 -0.88
N PRO A 299 14.35 -11.15 -0.40
CA PRO A 299 13.69 -12.12 -1.28
C PRO A 299 12.96 -11.52 -2.49
N GLU A 300 12.27 -10.39 -2.31
CA GLU A 300 11.54 -9.66 -3.36
C GLU A 300 12.50 -9.07 -4.41
N ASP A 301 13.49 -8.30 -3.93
CA ASP A 301 14.57 -7.69 -4.70
C ASP A 301 15.35 -8.74 -5.55
N ARG A 302 15.59 -9.94 -4.98
CA ARG A 302 16.23 -11.06 -5.68
C ARG A 302 15.39 -11.59 -6.83
N ARG A 303 14.07 -11.69 -6.64
CA ARG A 303 13.15 -12.21 -7.66
C ARG A 303 13.08 -11.29 -8.87
N ALA A 304 13.00 -9.97 -8.64
CA ALA A 304 13.04 -8.97 -9.70
C ALA A 304 14.37 -9.03 -10.48
N ALA A 305 15.49 -9.15 -9.77
CA ALA A 305 16.82 -9.28 -10.36
C ALA A 305 16.97 -10.54 -11.23
N GLN A 306 16.44 -11.68 -10.76
CA GLN A 306 16.51 -12.94 -11.49
C GLN A 306 15.70 -12.88 -12.80
N LEU A 307 14.54 -12.23 -12.80
CA LEU A 307 13.73 -12.06 -14.02
C LEU A 307 14.49 -11.28 -15.12
N VAL A 308 15.26 -10.26 -14.73
CA VAL A 308 16.10 -9.48 -15.65
C VAL A 308 17.23 -10.34 -16.20
N LEU A 309 17.89 -11.14 -15.36
CA LEU A 309 18.95 -12.04 -15.79
C LEU A 309 18.46 -13.15 -16.73
N ASP A 310 17.28 -13.71 -16.46
CA ASP A 310 16.66 -14.69 -17.33
C ASP A 310 16.29 -14.09 -18.70
N ALA A 311 15.94 -12.80 -18.74
CA ALA A 311 15.73 -12.08 -19.99
C ALA A 311 17.03 -11.87 -20.77
N CYS A 312 18.14 -11.55 -20.09
CA CYS A 312 19.47 -11.48 -20.69
C CYS A 312 19.94 -12.84 -21.21
N GLY A 313 19.67 -13.92 -20.49
CA GLY A 313 19.94 -15.29 -20.94
C GLY A 313 19.18 -15.69 -22.21
N ARG A 314 18.12 -14.95 -22.56
CA ARG A 314 17.36 -15.09 -23.81
C ARG A 314 17.81 -14.13 -24.93
N GLY A 315 18.91 -13.40 -24.73
CA GLY A 315 19.55 -12.59 -25.77
C GLY A 315 19.42 -11.06 -25.64
N ALA A 316 19.04 -10.53 -24.46
CA ALA A 316 19.08 -9.09 -24.22
C ALA A 316 20.51 -8.65 -23.82
N GLU A 317 21.07 -7.62 -24.49
CA GLU A 317 22.43 -7.08 -24.24
C GLU A 317 22.44 -5.95 -23.18
N LEU A 318 23.52 -5.85 -22.37
CA LEU A 318 23.66 -4.90 -21.23
C LEU A 318 25.03 -4.18 -21.23
N ASP A 319 25.05 -2.84 -21.17
CA ASP A 319 26.23 -1.98 -20.96
C ASP A 319 26.03 -1.07 -19.71
N VAL A 320 27.03 -0.98 -18.82
CA VAL A 320 26.88 -0.62 -17.38
C VAL A 320 27.43 0.78 -17.01
N CYS A 321 26.72 1.56 -16.17
CA CYS A 321 27.22 2.77 -15.47
C CYS A 321 26.56 2.98 -14.07
N LEU A 322 27.29 3.52 -13.07
CA LEU A 322 26.99 3.52 -11.61
C LEU A 322 26.83 4.93 -10.97
N ALA A 323 25.88 5.11 -10.02
CA ALA A 323 25.84 6.14 -8.92
C ALA A 323 24.45 6.21 -8.24
N ALA A 324 24.17 6.69 -7.01
CA ALA A 324 24.82 6.73 -5.68
C ALA A 324 23.68 6.98 -4.63
N VAL A 325 23.72 6.37 -3.44
CA VAL A 325 22.71 6.60 -2.36
C VAL A 325 23.38 6.89 -1.01
N LYS A 326 22.78 7.80 -0.22
CA LYS A 326 23.28 8.29 1.08
C LYS A 326 22.89 7.34 2.22
N ARG A 327 23.85 7.00 3.09
CA ARG A 327 23.61 6.22 4.31
C ARG A 327 24.17 6.93 5.54
N THR A 328 23.42 6.93 6.64
CA THR A 328 23.92 7.31 7.97
C THR A 328 24.47 6.06 8.63
N VAL A 329 25.78 6.03 8.88
CA VAL A 329 26.47 4.90 9.54
C VAL A 329 26.57 5.22 11.03
N ARG A 330 26.06 4.32 11.90
CA ARG A 330 26.39 4.35 13.33
C ARG A 330 27.75 3.69 13.51
N ILE A 331 28.76 4.51 13.81
CA ILE A 331 30.10 4.03 14.17
C ILE A 331 30.06 3.65 15.66
N ARG A 332 30.40 2.40 15.99
CA ARG A 332 30.79 2.02 17.36
C ARG A 332 32.31 2.03 17.39
N PHE A 333 32.88 2.88 18.23
CA PHE A 333 34.30 2.79 18.56
C PHE A 333 34.46 1.68 19.59
N THR A 334 35.17 0.63 19.24
CA THR A 334 35.83 -0.23 20.24
C THR A 334 37.16 0.44 20.54
N GLU A 335 37.27 1.05 21.72
CA GLU A 335 38.56 1.47 22.27
C GLU A 335 39.42 0.20 22.41
N HIS A 336 40.46 0.12 21.59
CA HIS A 336 41.58 -0.77 21.86
C HIS A 336 42.49 0.00 22.80
N ASP A 337 42.40 -0.31 24.10
CA ASP A 337 43.46 -0.02 25.05
C ASP A 337 44.69 -0.82 24.63
N GLU A 338 45.61 -0.15 23.93
CA GLU A 338 46.98 -0.61 23.79
C GLU A 338 47.71 -0.34 25.10
N ASP A 339 47.61 -1.25 26.07
CA ASP A 339 48.60 -1.36 27.14
C ASP A 339 49.73 -2.29 26.68
N VAL A 340 50.62 -1.70 25.88
CA VAL A 340 51.98 -2.20 25.71
C VAL A 340 52.83 -1.56 26.82
N SER A 341 53.00 -2.28 27.92
CA SER A 341 54.15 -2.10 28.79
C SER A 341 54.72 -3.45 29.18
N GLN A 342 55.65 -3.92 28.33
CA GLN A 342 56.72 -4.80 28.77
C GLN A 342 57.64 -4.00 29.70
N SER A 343 57.75 -4.44 30.95
CA SER A 343 58.98 -4.26 31.73
C SER A 343 59.17 -5.49 32.61
N ASP A 344 60.17 -6.28 32.25
CA ASP A 344 60.80 -7.27 33.11
C ASP A 344 61.34 -6.59 34.37
N SER A 345 61.01 -7.12 35.54
CA SER A 345 61.88 -7.04 36.72
C SER A 345 61.50 -8.11 37.72
N ASP A 346 62.45 -9.02 37.92
CA ASP A 346 62.57 -9.94 39.04
C ASP A 346 62.29 -9.26 40.39
N SER A 347 61.52 -9.91 41.27
CA SER A 347 61.92 -10.03 42.68
C SER A 347 61.04 -11.03 43.40
N GLU A 348 61.74 -11.94 44.07
CA GLU A 348 61.26 -12.93 45.03
C GLU A 348 60.42 -12.31 46.17
N PHE A 349 59.67 -13.20 46.84
CA PHE A 349 59.65 -13.36 48.31
C PHE A 349 58.39 -12.95 49.11
N TYR A 350 58.00 -13.91 49.97
CA TYR A 350 57.07 -13.95 51.12
C TYR A 350 55.55 -13.70 50.95
N GLY A 351 54.76 -14.76 51.18
CA GLY A 351 53.43 -14.66 51.83
C GLY A 351 53.58 -14.48 53.37
N PRO A 352 52.59 -14.82 54.21
CA PRO A 352 51.16 -15.09 54.00
C PRO A 352 50.24 -14.22 54.90
N ASP A 353 48.95 -14.57 54.90
CA ASP A 353 47.94 -14.40 55.97
C ASP A 353 47.06 -13.14 56.10
N ALA A 354 45.79 -13.47 56.44
CA ALA A 354 44.78 -12.74 57.20
C ALA A 354 44.08 -11.56 56.48
N GLU A 355 42.80 -11.27 56.67
CA GLU A 355 41.67 -11.82 57.43
C GLU A 355 40.43 -11.04 56.92
N ASP A 356 39.25 -11.63 57.10
CA ASP A 356 37.94 -10.99 57.34
C ASP A 356 37.69 -9.54 56.89
N MET A 357 36.62 -9.34 56.12
CA MET A 357 35.59 -8.37 56.51
C MET A 357 34.25 -8.62 55.83
N VAL A 358 33.31 -9.04 56.67
CA VAL A 358 31.85 -8.98 56.54
C VAL A 358 31.39 -7.52 56.40
N ILE A 359 30.31 -7.27 55.67
CA ILE A 359 29.16 -6.42 56.10
C ILE A 359 27.94 -6.74 55.22
N ASP A 360 26.87 -7.18 55.90
CA ASP A 360 25.48 -7.25 55.45
C ASP A 360 24.89 -5.87 55.11
N LYS A 361 24.10 -5.79 54.02
CA LYS A 361 22.64 -5.59 54.07
C LYS A 361 22.01 -5.60 52.69
#